data_AF-A0A945U285-F1
#
_entry.id   AF-A0A945U285-F1
#
_cell.length_a   1.000
_cell.length_b   1.000
_cell.length_c   1.000
_cell.angle_alpha   90.00
_cell.angle_beta   90.00
_cell.angle_gamma   90.00
#
_symmetry.space_group_name_H-M   'P 1'
#
loop_
_entity.id
_entity.type
_entity.pdbx_description
1 polymer ?
#
loop_
_entity_poly.entity_id
_entity_poly.type
_entity_poly.pdbx_seq_one_letter_code
_entity_poly.pdbx_strand_id
1 'polypeptide(L)' 'DWLDRDGGPDGAGARAIVNAARQAGVLIGLDGPHGHVLKLRPPLVFSMADADHLLDVMSPVLAAAK' A
#
# COMPACT_ATOMS: atom_id res chain seq x y z
N ASP A 1 -7.58 -4.55 -2.09
CA ASP A 1 -8.42 -3.90 -1.07
C ASP A 1 -7.95 -4.28 0.31
N TRP A 2 -8.03 -3.34 1.24
CA TRP A 2 -7.77 -3.57 2.66
C TRP A 2 -9.11 -3.69 3.37
N LEU A 3 -9.34 -4.82 4.03
CA LEU A 3 -10.62 -5.18 4.61
C LEU A 3 -10.45 -5.43 6.11
N ASP A 4 -11.49 -5.14 6.87
CA ASP A 4 -11.57 -5.54 8.27
C ASP A 4 -11.79 -7.05 8.41
N ARG A 5 -11.94 -7.53 9.66
CA ARG A 5 -12.12 -8.95 9.96
C ARG A 5 -13.44 -9.53 9.45
N ASP A 6 -14.45 -8.67 9.24
CA ASP A 6 -15.79 -9.04 8.80
C ASP A 6 -15.93 -8.91 7.27
N GLY A 7 -14.86 -8.51 6.57
CA GLY A 7 -14.82 -8.32 5.12
C GLY A 7 -15.34 -6.95 4.67
N GLY A 8 -15.59 -6.03 5.61
CA GLY A 8 -15.95 -4.64 5.33
C GLY A 8 -14.74 -3.80 4.89
N PRO A 9 -14.96 -2.66 4.21
CA PRO A 9 -13.88 -1.79 3.77
C PRO A 9 -13.18 -1.11 4.96
N ASP A 10 -11.88 -1.34 5.12
CA ASP A 10 -11.08 -0.73 6.19
C ASP A 10 -10.20 0.40 5.65
N GLY A 11 -10.77 1.60 5.57
CA GLY A 11 -10.05 2.80 5.17
C GLY A 11 -9.01 3.27 6.20
N ALA A 12 -9.18 2.94 7.48
CA ALA A 12 -8.27 3.36 8.54
C ALA A 12 -6.97 2.54 8.49
N GLY A 13 -7.08 1.22 8.39
CA GLY A 13 -5.94 0.32 8.19
C GLY A 13 -5.22 0.61 6.87
N ALA A 14 -5.96 0.86 5.78
CA ALA A 14 -5.35 1.25 4.51
C ALA A 14 -4.52 2.55 4.63
N ARG A 15 -5.04 3.55 5.37
CA ARG A 15 -4.31 4.80 5.65
C ARG A 15 -3.05 4.56 6.47
N ALA A 16 -3.12 3.69 7.47
CA ALA A 16 -1.96 3.32 8.27
C ALA A 16 -0.85 2.71 7.40
N ILE A 17 -1.21 1.81 6.48
CA ILE A 17 -0.27 1.19 5.52
C ILE A 17 0.38 2.21 4.62
N VAL A 18 -0.39 3.14 4.02
CA VAL A 18 0.18 4.19 3.17
C VAL A 18 1.17 5.07 3.92
N ASN A 19 0.87 5.39 5.19
CA ASN A 19 1.79 6.16 6.02
C ASN A 19 3.05 5.37 6.40
N ALA A 20 2.94 4.06 6.65
CA ALA A 20 4.08 3.20 6.93
C ALA A 20 4.96 3.02 5.68
N ALA A 21 4.36 2.80 4.51
CA ALA A 21 5.08 2.76 3.23
C ALA A 21 5.85 4.06 2.98
N ARG A 22 5.22 5.22 3.24
CA ARG A 22 5.87 6.53 3.14
C ARG A 22 7.09 6.64 4.07
N GLN A 23 6.99 6.14 5.30
CA GLN A 23 8.12 6.13 6.24
C GLN A 23 9.25 5.20 5.77
N ALA A 24 8.90 4.12 5.08
CA ALA A 24 9.83 3.17 4.50
C ALA A 24 10.41 3.60 3.13
N GLY A 25 10.06 4.79 2.63
CA GLY A 25 10.60 5.38 1.39
C GLY A 25 9.81 5.10 0.12
N VAL A 26 8.65 4.43 0.22
CA VAL A 26 7.76 4.15 -0.92
C VAL A 26 6.51 5.02 -0.87
N LEU A 27 6.22 5.73 -1.96
CA LEU A 27 5.03 6.56 -2.08
C LEU A 27 3.92 5.83 -2.84
N ILE A 28 2.85 5.50 -2.13
CA ILE A 28 1.62 4.91 -2.68
C ILE A 28 0.39 5.70 -2.23
N GLY A 29 -0.73 5.51 -2.92
CA GLY A 29 -1.97 6.22 -2.65
C GLY A 29 -3.09 5.31 -2.14
N LEU A 30 -4.23 5.94 -1.82
CA LEU A 30 -5.51 5.27 -1.62
C LEU A 30 -6.47 5.63 -2.76
N ASP A 31 -7.42 4.75 -3.03
CA ASP A 31 -8.51 4.96 -3.98
C ASP A 31 -9.82 4.31 -3.49
N GLY A 32 -10.87 4.46 -4.28
CA GLY A 32 -12.20 3.90 -4.04
C GLY A 32 -13.07 4.73 -3.07
N PRO A 33 -14.39 4.49 -3.04
CA PRO A 33 -15.35 5.32 -2.31
C PRO A 33 -15.15 5.32 -0.79
N HIS A 34 -14.52 4.28 -0.24
CA HIS A 34 -14.24 4.15 1.18
C HIS A 34 -12.74 4.30 1.53
N GLY A 35 -11.89 4.64 0.56
CA GLY A 35 -10.45 4.86 0.79
C GLY A 35 -9.70 3.63 1.31
N HIS A 36 -10.14 2.43 0.95
CA HIS A 36 -9.59 1.15 1.42
C HIS A 36 -8.80 0.42 0.32
N VAL A 37 -8.73 1.00 -0.88
CA VAL A 37 -7.99 0.41 -2.01
C VAL A 37 -6.57 1.00 -2.03
N LEU A 38 -5.56 0.16 -1.86
CA LEU A 38 -4.16 0.58 -2.04
C LEU A 38 -3.87 0.77 -3.53
N LYS A 39 -3.20 1.87 -3.88
CA LYS A 39 -2.99 2.30 -5.26
C LYS A 39 -1.53 2.53 -5.58
N LEU A 40 -1.08 1.90 -6.67
CA LEU A 40 0.23 2.10 -7.26
C LEU A 40 0.08 2.74 -8.65
N ARG A 41 0.75 3.87 -8.86
CA ARG A 41 0.82 4.56 -10.15
C ARG A 41 2.24 5.06 -10.42
N PRO A 42 3.18 4.14 -10.65
CA PRO A 42 4.54 4.54 -10.92
C PRO A 42 4.65 5.29 -12.27
N PRO A 43 5.74 6.04 -12.52
CA PRO A 43 6.04 6.61 -13.82
C PRO A 43 6.14 5.54 -14.93
N LEU A 44 5.95 5.93 -16.20
CA LEU A 44 6.04 4.96 -17.33
C LEU A 44 7.43 4.35 -17.52
N VAL A 45 8.47 4.98 -16.99
CA VAL A 45 9.86 4.49 -17.03
C VAL A 45 10.19 3.52 -15.89
N PHE A 46 9.20 3.17 -15.06
CA PHE A 46 9.37 2.25 -13.94
C PHE A 46 9.83 0.87 -14.41
N SER A 47 10.94 0.42 -13.87
CA SER A 47 11.63 -0.79 -14.28
C SER A 47 11.28 -1.99 -13.40
N MET A 48 11.73 -3.18 -13.82
CA MET A 48 11.62 -4.38 -12.98
C MET A 48 12.44 -4.25 -11.68
N ALA A 49 13.60 -3.60 -11.73
CA ALA A 49 14.40 -3.38 -10.52
C ALA A 49 13.67 -2.45 -9.52
N ASP A 50 12.91 -1.47 -9.99
CA ASP A 50 12.07 -0.64 -9.13
C ASP A 50 10.91 -1.45 -8.53
N ALA A 51 10.37 -2.41 -9.29
CA ALA A 51 9.33 -3.33 -8.80
C ALA A 51 9.87 -4.24 -7.70
N ASP A 52 11.07 -4.78 -7.86
CA ASP A 52 11.73 -5.61 -6.85
C ASP A 52 11.98 -4.79 -5.58
N HIS A 53 12.54 -3.57 -5.71
CA HIS A 53 12.74 -2.67 -4.58
C HIS A 53 11.43 -2.31 -3.85
N LEU A 54 10.38 -2.01 -4.61
CA LEU A 54 9.05 -1.76 -4.07
C LEU A 54 8.55 -2.95 -3.24
N LEU A 55 8.69 -4.18 -3.75
CA LEU A 55 8.25 -5.39 -3.05
C LEU A 55 9.07 -5.65 -1.78
N ASP A 56 10.39 -5.44 -1.83
CA ASP A 56 11.28 -5.57 -0.68
C ASP A 56 10.89 -4.63 0.46
N VAL A 57 10.53 -3.39 0.13
CA VAL A 57 10.09 -2.38 1.10
C VAL A 57 8.67 -2.63 1.59
N MET A 58 7.75 -3.02 0.69
CA MET A 58 6.34 -3.18 1.02
C MET A 58 6.04 -4.47 1.78
N SER A 59 6.79 -5.55 1.53
CA SER A 59 6.60 -6.85 2.20
C SER A 59 6.57 -6.76 3.72
N PRO A 60 7.58 -6.16 4.41
CA PRO A 60 7.55 -6.04 5.86
C PRO A 60 6.44 -5.11 6.36
N VAL A 61 6.11 -4.04 5.62
CA VAL A 61 5.01 -3.12 5.96
C VAL A 61 3.67 -3.86 6.00
N LEU A 62 3.41 -4.67 4.97
CA LEU A 62 2.17 -5.45 4.87
C LEU A 62 2.12 -6.57 5.90
N ALA A 63 3.25 -7.22 6.20
CA ALA A 63 3.34 -8.25 7.23
C ALA A 63 3.05 -7.70 8.63
N ALA A 64 3.51 -6.49 8.94
CA ALA A 64 3.26 -5.84 10.24
C ALA A 64 1.83 -5.29 10.40
N ALA A 65 1.11 -5.09 9.30
CA ALA A 65 -0.25 -4.54 9.32
C ALA A 65 -1.35 -5.60 9.54
N LYS A 66 -1.02 -6.90 9.50
CA LYS A 66 -1.96 -8.01 9.71
C LYS A 66 -1.85 -8.65 11.09
#